data_AF-C1L7Y5-F1
#
_entry.id   AF-C1L7Y5-F1
#
_cell.length_a   1.000
_cell.length_b   1.000
_cell.length_c   1.000
_cell.angle_alpha   90.00
_cell.angle_beta   90.00
_cell.angle_gamma   90.00
#
_symmetry.space_group_name_H-M   'P 1'
#
loop_
_entity.id
_entity.type
_entity.pdbx_description
1 polymer ?
#
loop_
_entity_poly.entity_id
_entity_poly.type
_entity_poly.pdbx_seq_one_letter_code
_entity_poly.pdbx_strand_id
1 'polypeptide(L)'
;MGRSKIQIIGPNGEIYQPTLKIQRNNDPNKDAEVLYEAMKGWGTNEHRIIEILGYRTSHQRIIIRDQFKALYGKDLITELSSETSGHFKKLLKMLLTDTDKMNARALYKAMKGGGTDESTIIEVLCTSSNCEIEDIKTAYQSVLEDYGISDPRRTLESDVEDDLSGPFKNLVIALLQAKREEIPFEIAEQIQSKGIKSVVDMNLVEQDVETLWDAGEAHLGTDEAAIIKILVSRSVWHIQAIAQHFEKKYGKSLIDSLASETSGDFESALLLTLNTCLNRPKAYSDLLVKAMKGLGTDDCTLMRIIVSRCELDLGSICQEFERSQGSSLEEWIRSETSGDYQKLLLALIGAEWS
;
A
#
# COMPACT_ATOMS: atom_id res chain seq x y z
N MET A 1 -13.41 1.12 10.31
CA MET A 1 -13.22 -0.33 10.10
C MET A 1 -11.75 -0.66 10.28
N GLY A 2 -11.43 -1.90 10.67
CA GLY A 2 -10.03 -2.35 10.78
C GLY A 2 -9.49 -2.79 9.42
N ARG A 3 -8.21 -2.52 9.14
CA ARG A 3 -7.51 -2.97 7.92
C ARG A 3 -7.59 -4.50 7.79
N SER A 4 -7.63 -5.01 6.55
CA SER A 4 -7.79 -6.44 6.29
C SER A 4 -6.63 -7.25 6.89
N LYS A 5 -6.94 -8.09 7.87
CA LYS A 5 -5.94 -8.93 8.55
C LYS A 5 -5.40 -10.05 7.65
N ILE A 6 -6.07 -10.37 6.54
CA ILE A 6 -5.58 -11.43 5.66
C ILE A 6 -4.24 -11.07 5.00
N GLN A 7 -3.95 -9.76 4.89
CA GLN A 7 -2.72 -9.28 4.26
C GLN A 7 -1.46 -9.43 5.14
N ILE A 8 -1.62 -9.67 6.44
CA ILE A 8 -0.49 -9.88 7.36
C ILE A 8 -0.03 -11.34 7.42
N ILE A 9 -0.69 -12.25 6.70
CA ILE A 9 -0.24 -13.64 6.57
C ILE A 9 0.43 -13.80 5.22
N GLY A 10 1.69 -14.23 5.25
CA GLY A 10 2.46 -14.56 4.06
C GLY A 10 2.04 -15.88 3.42
N PRO A 11 2.53 -16.16 2.21
CA PRO A 11 2.14 -17.36 1.46
C PRO A 11 2.56 -18.68 2.12
N ASN A 12 3.52 -18.67 3.06
CA ASN A 12 3.93 -19.85 3.83
C ASN A 12 3.31 -19.89 5.24
N GLY A 13 2.35 -19.00 5.54
CA GLY A 13 1.70 -18.89 6.84
C GLY A 13 2.49 -18.07 7.87
N GLU A 14 3.58 -17.42 7.48
CA GLU A 14 4.32 -16.49 8.32
C GLU A 14 3.48 -15.25 8.63
N ILE A 15 3.54 -14.76 9.87
CA ILE A 15 2.82 -13.55 10.28
C ILE A 15 3.78 -12.36 10.17
N TYR A 16 3.46 -11.43 9.29
CA TYR A 16 4.21 -10.20 9.14
C TYR A 16 4.06 -9.28 10.35
N GLN A 17 5.11 -8.51 10.60
CA GLN A 17 5.25 -7.72 11.82
C GLN A 17 5.13 -6.21 11.53
N PRO A 18 4.33 -5.47 12.30
CA PRO A 18 4.27 -4.01 12.21
C PRO A 18 5.45 -3.37 12.94
N THR A 19 5.77 -2.12 12.59
CA THR A 19 6.68 -1.26 13.36
C THR A 19 5.91 -0.53 14.46
N LEU A 20 4.70 -0.07 14.14
CA LEU A 20 3.83 0.67 15.05
C LEU A 20 2.84 -0.27 15.74
N LYS A 21 2.95 -0.38 17.07
CA LYS A 21 2.08 -1.24 17.90
C LYS A 21 1.08 -0.40 18.69
N ILE A 22 -0.10 -0.97 18.94
CA ILE A 22 -1.13 -0.33 19.78
C ILE A 22 -0.55 -0.07 21.18
N GLN A 23 -0.43 1.20 21.56
CA GLN A 23 -0.14 1.59 22.93
C GLN A 23 -1.42 1.52 23.76
N ARG A 24 -1.49 0.62 24.75
CA ARG A 24 -2.71 0.35 25.54
C ARG A 24 -2.99 1.39 26.64
N ASN A 25 -1.97 2.13 27.06
CA ASN A 25 -2.08 3.19 28.06
C ASN A 25 -1.88 4.56 27.39
N ASN A 26 -2.88 5.01 26.63
CA ASN A 26 -2.91 6.37 26.11
C ASN A 26 -4.25 7.05 26.39
N ASP A 27 -4.17 8.34 26.68
CA ASP A 27 -5.32 9.18 26.98
C ASP A 27 -5.44 10.20 25.82
N PRO A 28 -6.46 10.07 24.95
CA PRO A 28 -6.58 10.92 23.78
C PRO A 28 -6.81 12.40 24.14
N ASN A 29 -7.33 12.70 25.34
CA ASN A 29 -7.46 14.09 25.80
C ASN A 29 -6.08 14.68 26.11
N LYS A 30 -5.22 13.93 26.81
CA LYS A 30 -3.85 14.36 27.09
C LYS A 30 -3.03 14.50 25.81
N ASP A 31 -3.19 13.58 24.86
CA ASP A 31 -2.53 13.70 23.56
C ASP A 31 -2.99 14.96 22.82
N ALA A 32 -4.29 15.28 22.85
CA ALA A 32 -4.82 16.52 22.26
C ALA A 32 -4.29 17.78 22.97
N GLU A 33 -4.18 17.76 24.30
CA GLU A 33 -3.56 18.85 25.10
C GLU A 33 -2.08 19.05 24.75
N VAL A 34 -1.30 17.97 24.64
CA VAL A 34 0.12 18.03 24.25
C VAL A 34 0.26 18.62 22.84
N LEU A 35 -0.58 18.19 21.89
CA LEU A 35 -0.58 18.75 20.54
C LEU A 35 -0.96 20.22 20.51
N TYR A 36 -1.95 20.64 21.32
CA TYR A 36 -2.37 22.04 21.41
C TYR A 36 -1.23 22.92 21.95
N GLU A 37 -0.60 22.53 23.06
CA GLU A 37 0.50 23.30 23.64
C GLU A 37 1.75 23.27 22.74
N ALA A 38 1.97 22.21 21.96
CA ALA A 38 3.04 22.15 20.96
C ALA A 38 2.87 23.15 19.80
N MET A 39 1.65 23.62 19.54
CA MET A 39 1.30 24.56 18.48
C MET A 39 1.02 25.99 19.01
N LYS A 40 1.23 26.23 20.30
CA LYS A 40 0.82 27.47 20.95
C LYS A 40 2.00 28.43 21.11
N GLY A 41 1.78 29.68 20.71
CA GLY A 41 2.75 30.76 20.89
C GLY A 41 3.58 30.99 19.63
N TRP A 42 4.81 31.46 19.79
CA TRP A 42 5.70 31.71 18.67
C TRP A 42 6.51 30.46 18.34
N GLY A 43 6.32 29.94 17.12
CA GLY A 43 6.95 28.71 16.66
C GLY A 43 6.15 27.46 17.04
N THR A 44 6.66 26.31 16.61
CA THR A 44 6.03 24.99 16.78
C THR A 44 7.01 24.07 17.48
N ASN A 45 6.52 23.16 18.32
CA ASN A 45 7.33 22.11 18.92
C ASN A 45 7.13 20.80 18.15
N GLU A 46 7.83 20.65 17.03
CA GLU A 46 7.72 19.50 16.13
C GLU A 46 8.10 18.19 16.84
N HIS A 47 9.05 18.23 17.77
CA HIS A 47 9.46 17.08 18.57
C HIS A 47 8.27 16.48 19.34
N ARG A 48 7.48 17.32 20.02
CA ARG A 48 6.27 16.85 20.74
C ARG A 48 5.21 16.31 19.80
N ILE A 49 5.05 16.91 18.63
CA ILE A 49 4.12 16.43 17.60
C ILE A 49 4.52 15.01 17.14
N ILE A 50 5.81 14.78 16.92
CA ILE A 50 6.35 13.47 16.51
C ILE A 50 6.18 12.42 17.61
N GLU A 51 6.49 12.75 18.87
CA GLU A 51 6.31 11.86 20.03
C GLU A 51 4.86 11.34 20.18
N ILE A 52 3.88 12.14 19.76
CA ILE A 52 2.48 11.72 19.73
C ILE A 52 2.17 11.01 18.42
N LEU A 53 2.19 11.71 17.29
CA LEU A 53 1.62 11.20 16.03
C LEU A 53 2.47 10.11 15.37
N GLY A 54 3.77 10.04 15.65
CA GLY A 54 4.66 8.95 15.23
C GLY A 54 4.42 7.63 15.99
N TYR A 55 3.74 7.69 17.15
CA TYR A 55 3.58 6.55 18.06
C TYR A 55 2.10 6.25 18.40
N ARG A 56 1.17 6.69 17.55
CA ARG A 56 -0.27 6.43 17.67
C ARG A 56 -0.80 5.78 16.40
N THR A 57 -1.62 4.75 16.56
CA THR A 57 -2.27 4.07 15.43
C THR A 57 -3.25 5.01 14.72
N SER A 58 -3.62 4.67 13.50
CA SER A 58 -4.60 5.42 12.70
C SER A 58 -5.90 5.63 13.48
N HIS A 59 -6.38 4.60 14.16
CA HIS A 59 -7.58 4.70 15.00
C HIS A 59 -7.39 5.66 16.18
N GLN A 60 -6.26 5.59 16.88
CA GLN A 60 -5.94 6.49 17.98
C GLN A 60 -5.82 7.95 17.50
N ARG A 61 -5.19 8.17 16.35
CA ARG A 61 -5.05 9.49 15.71
C ARG A 61 -6.40 10.12 15.36
N ILE A 62 -7.37 9.34 14.90
CA ILE A 62 -8.74 9.82 14.65
C ILE A 62 -9.40 10.24 15.97
N ILE A 63 -9.29 9.42 17.02
CA ILE A 63 -9.85 9.77 18.34
C ILE A 63 -9.21 11.06 18.87
N ILE A 64 -7.89 11.23 18.72
CA ILE A 64 -7.17 12.45 19.11
C ILE A 64 -7.71 13.66 18.35
N ARG A 65 -7.95 13.53 17.03
CA ARG A 65 -8.54 14.60 16.21
C ARG A 65 -9.93 15.01 16.72
N ASP A 66 -10.77 14.03 17.05
CA ASP A 66 -12.12 14.28 17.55
C ASP A 66 -12.09 14.94 18.93
N GLN A 67 -11.21 14.50 19.84
CA GLN A 67 -11.02 15.14 21.15
C GLN A 67 -10.43 16.55 21.04
N PHE A 68 -9.46 16.76 20.14
CA PHE A 68 -8.91 18.09 19.88
C PHE A 68 -10.01 19.06 19.41
N LYS A 69 -10.91 18.60 18.54
CA LYS A 69 -12.08 19.39 18.10
C LYS A 69 -13.04 19.68 19.25
N ALA A 70 -13.32 18.69 20.10
CA ALA A 70 -14.22 18.85 21.25
C ALA A 70 -13.68 19.83 22.30
N LEU A 71 -12.38 19.75 22.63
CA LEU A 71 -11.74 20.57 23.66
C LEU A 71 -11.49 22.00 23.21
N TYR A 72 -11.07 22.20 21.95
CA TYR A 72 -10.58 23.50 21.47
C TYR A 72 -11.45 24.15 20.38
N GLY A 73 -12.47 23.45 19.88
CA GLY A 73 -13.30 23.93 18.77
C GLY A 73 -12.57 24.02 17.42
N LYS A 74 -11.32 23.55 17.34
CA LYS A 74 -10.41 23.67 16.20
C LYS A 74 -10.22 22.34 15.47
N ASP A 75 -9.98 22.38 14.16
CA ASP A 75 -9.66 21.17 13.39
C ASP A 75 -8.15 20.89 13.46
N LEU A 76 -7.77 19.72 13.99
CA LEU A 76 -6.35 19.37 14.21
C LEU A 76 -5.53 19.36 12.92
N ILE A 77 -6.10 18.90 11.81
CA ILE A 77 -5.40 18.86 10.52
C ILE A 77 -5.10 20.27 10.02
N THR A 78 -6.05 21.19 10.19
CA THR A 78 -5.93 22.59 9.81
C THR A 78 -4.89 23.31 10.66
N GLU A 79 -4.91 23.15 11.98
CA GLU A 79 -3.92 23.76 12.88
C GLU A 79 -2.51 23.25 12.58
N LEU A 80 -2.30 21.93 12.49
CA LEU A 80 -0.98 21.40 12.13
C LEU A 80 -0.53 21.90 10.74
N SER A 81 -1.47 22.08 9.82
CA SER A 81 -1.18 22.62 8.49
C SER A 81 -0.80 24.11 8.50
N SER A 82 -1.25 24.91 9.45
CA SER A 82 -0.82 26.32 9.58
C SER A 82 0.54 26.43 10.26
N GLU A 83 0.82 25.53 11.21
CA GLU A 83 2.03 25.55 12.02
C GLU A 83 3.24 24.84 11.39
N THR A 84 3.05 24.11 10.30
CA THR A 84 4.10 23.33 9.64
C THR A 84 4.16 23.57 8.13
N SER A 85 5.23 23.12 7.47
CA SER A 85 5.42 23.28 6.04
C SER A 85 6.10 22.06 5.38
N GLY A 86 6.24 22.10 4.05
CA GLY A 86 6.97 21.09 3.28
C GLY A 86 6.45 19.65 3.43
N HIS A 87 7.38 18.70 3.38
CA HIS A 87 7.09 17.26 3.50
C HIS A 87 6.60 16.87 4.88
N PHE A 88 7.06 17.56 5.94
CA PHE A 88 6.60 17.31 7.30
C PHE A 88 5.10 17.57 7.44
N LYS A 89 4.61 18.72 6.96
CA LYS A 89 3.18 19.04 6.89
C LYS A 89 2.39 17.97 6.13
N LYS A 90 2.92 17.52 5.00
CA LYS A 90 2.25 16.53 4.14
C LYS A 90 2.12 15.19 4.86
N LEU A 91 3.19 14.72 5.49
CA LEU A 91 3.20 13.48 6.27
C LEU A 91 2.24 13.54 7.46
N LEU A 92 2.24 14.63 8.23
CA LEU A 92 1.27 14.83 9.31
C LEU A 92 -0.18 14.75 8.83
N LYS A 93 -0.47 15.37 7.69
CA LYS A 93 -1.79 15.29 7.05
C LYS A 93 -2.17 13.85 6.68
N MET A 94 -1.22 13.07 6.15
CA MET A 94 -1.44 11.67 5.80
C MET A 94 -1.70 10.82 7.03
N LEU A 95 -0.97 11.01 8.14
CA LEU A 95 -1.19 10.27 9.39
C LEU A 95 -2.56 10.54 10.03
N LEU A 96 -3.15 11.70 9.76
CA LEU A 96 -4.45 12.13 10.29
C LEU A 96 -5.62 11.91 9.30
N THR A 97 -5.35 11.32 8.14
CA THR A 97 -6.35 10.99 7.13
C THR A 97 -6.52 9.47 7.07
N ASP A 98 -7.75 9.00 6.91
CA ASP A 98 -8.02 7.58 6.68
C ASP A 98 -7.29 7.08 5.42
N THR A 99 -6.80 5.84 5.45
CA THR A 99 -5.88 5.31 4.43
C THR A 99 -6.54 5.20 3.06
N ASP A 100 -7.81 4.80 3.03
CA ASP A 100 -8.69 4.79 1.86
C ASP A 100 -8.87 6.19 1.27
N LYS A 101 -9.15 7.22 2.09
CA LYS A 101 -9.24 8.62 1.60
C LYS A 101 -7.90 9.17 1.14
N MET A 102 -6.80 8.78 1.76
CA MET A 102 -5.44 9.10 1.32
C MET A 102 -5.16 8.51 -0.07
N ASN A 103 -5.44 7.21 -0.26
CA ASN A 103 -5.24 6.49 -1.52
C ASN A 103 -6.17 7.00 -2.63
N ALA A 104 -7.45 7.20 -2.33
CA ALA A 104 -8.42 7.78 -3.26
C ALA A 104 -7.98 9.18 -3.75
N ARG A 105 -7.45 10.03 -2.85
CA ARG A 105 -6.90 11.34 -3.22
C ARG A 105 -5.64 11.22 -4.07
N ALA A 106 -4.80 10.21 -3.82
CA ALA A 106 -3.63 9.94 -4.65
C ALA A 106 -4.05 9.53 -6.06
N LEU A 107 -5.00 8.61 -6.20
CA LEU A 107 -5.56 8.18 -7.49
C LEU A 107 -6.22 9.33 -8.25
N TYR A 108 -7.04 10.15 -7.58
CA TYR A 108 -7.67 11.31 -8.21
C TYR A 108 -6.63 12.28 -8.76
N LYS A 109 -5.56 12.54 -8.01
CA LYS A 109 -4.46 13.41 -8.48
C LYS A 109 -3.66 12.77 -9.61
N ALA A 110 -3.49 11.45 -9.58
CA ALA A 110 -2.77 10.72 -10.61
C ALA A 110 -3.47 10.76 -11.98
N MET A 111 -4.79 10.87 -12.00
CA MET A 111 -5.59 10.97 -13.23
C MET A 111 -6.08 12.41 -13.50
N LYS A 112 -5.71 13.38 -12.66
CA LYS A 112 -6.13 14.77 -12.85
C LYS A 112 -5.06 15.57 -13.58
N GLY A 113 -5.40 16.03 -14.78
CA GLY A 113 -4.66 17.09 -15.47
C GLY A 113 -4.17 16.65 -16.85
N GLY A 114 -3.10 17.28 -17.34
CA GLY A 114 -2.47 16.88 -18.59
C GLY A 114 -1.47 15.77 -18.37
N GLY A 115 -1.88 14.53 -18.58
CA GLY A 115 -1.09 13.31 -18.38
C GLY A 115 -1.56 12.52 -17.16
N THR A 116 -1.04 11.30 -17.03
CA THR A 116 -1.39 10.34 -15.98
C THR A 116 -0.14 9.97 -15.19
N ASP A 117 -0.28 9.75 -13.89
CA ASP A 117 0.76 9.15 -13.03
C ASP A 117 0.44 7.66 -12.84
N GLU A 118 0.83 6.86 -13.83
CA GLU A 118 0.60 5.41 -13.84
C GLU A 118 1.31 4.74 -12.66
N SER A 119 2.45 5.27 -12.21
CA SER A 119 3.20 4.70 -11.07
C SER A 119 2.40 4.77 -9.76
N THR A 120 1.70 5.87 -9.48
CA THR A 120 0.80 5.97 -8.32
C THR A 120 -0.39 5.02 -8.46
N ILE A 121 -0.98 4.90 -9.65
CA ILE A 121 -2.10 3.97 -9.90
C ILE A 121 -1.66 2.52 -9.65
N ILE A 122 -0.50 2.14 -10.18
CA ILE A 122 0.10 0.82 -10.03
C ILE A 122 0.37 0.53 -8.55
N GLU A 123 1.06 1.42 -7.84
CA GLU A 123 1.37 1.22 -6.42
C GLU A 123 0.11 0.98 -5.59
N VAL A 124 -0.91 1.84 -5.75
CA VAL A 124 -2.11 1.80 -4.91
C VAL A 124 -2.98 0.59 -5.25
N LEU A 125 -3.29 0.36 -6.53
CA LEU A 125 -4.31 -0.64 -6.92
C LEU A 125 -3.75 -2.06 -6.99
N CYS A 126 -2.48 -2.24 -7.39
CA CYS A 126 -1.88 -3.57 -7.47
C CYS A 126 -1.50 -4.14 -6.09
N THR A 127 -1.47 -3.31 -5.04
CA THR A 127 -1.12 -3.74 -3.68
C THR A 127 -2.31 -3.85 -2.73
N SER A 128 -3.50 -3.42 -3.17
CA SER A 128 -4.73 -3.39 -2.36
C SER A 128 -5.45 -4.75 -2.32
N SER A 129 -6.09 -5.04 -1.19
CA SER A 129 -7.06 -6.14 -1.02
C SER A 129 -8.46 -5.77 -1.51
N ASN A 130 -9.39 -6.73 -1.59
CA ASN A 130 -10.77 -6.46 -2.00
C ASN A 130 -11.44 -5.40 -1.11
N CYS A 131 -11.28 -5.53 0.22
CA CYS A 131 -11.84 -4.58 1.18
C CYS A 131 -11.26 -3.16 0.98
N GLU A 132 -9.94 -3.05 0.78
CA GLU A 132 -9.31 -1.75 0.55
C GLU A 132 -9.75 -1.12 -0.76
N ILE A 133 -9.92 -1.90 -1.84
CA ILE A 133 -10.43 -1.39 -3.11
C ILE A 133 -11.85 -0.81 -2.93
N GLU A 134 -12.76 -1.52 -2.24
CA GLU A 134 -14.12 -1.01 -2.01
C GLU A 134 -14.15 0.23 -1.11
N ASP A 135 -13.30 0.26 -0.07
CA ASP A 135 -13.14 1.44 0.78
C ASP A 135 -12.58 2.63 -0.02
N ILE A 136 -11.58 2.41 -0.88
CA ILE A 136 -11.02 3.42 -1.78
C ILE A 136 -12.08 3.95 -2.75
N LYS A 137 -12.88 3.08 -3.37
CA LYS A 137 -13.95 3.50 -4.29
C LYS A 137 -14.98 4.38 -3.58
N THR A 138 -15.36 4.01 -2.36
CA THR A 138 -16.25 4.81 -1.52
C THR A 138 -15.62 6.16 -1.18
N ALA A 139 -14.36 6.17 -0.74
CA ALA A 139 -13.65 7.39 -0.40
C ALA A 139 -13.37 8.29 -1.61
N TYR A 140 -13.27 7.72 -2.81
CA TYR A 140 -13.10 8.46 -4.06
C TYR A 140 -14.28 9.38 -4.33
N GLN A 141 -15.50 8.93 -4.04
CA GLN A 141 -16.69 9.78 -4.15
C GLN A 141 -16.61 10.99 -3.21
N SER A 142 -16.23 10.77 -1.95
CA SER A 142 -15.99 11.87 -1.01
C SER A 142 -14.83 12.79 -1.43
N VAL A 143 -13.81 12.27 -2.13
CA VAL A 143 -12.74 13.09 -2.69
C VAL A 143 -13.25 13.94 -3.86
N LEU A 144 -14.10 13.41 -4.74
CA LEU A 144 -14.71 14.21 -5.81
C LEU A 144 -15.52 15.38 -5.23
N GLU A 145 -16.29 15.13 -4.16
CA GLU A 145 -17.02 16.17 -3.42
C GLU A 145 -16.08 17.22 -2.80
N ASP A 146 -14.97 16.80 -2.17
CA ASP A 146 -13.93 17.70 -1.63
C ASP A 146 -13.39 18.65 -2.74
N TYR A 147 -13.39 18.21 -4.00
CA TYR A 147 -12.96 18.99 -5.17
C TYR A 147 -14.11 19.71 -5.90
N GLY A 148 -15.32 19.71 -5.35
CA GLY A 148 -16.49 20.40 -5.93
C GLY A 148 -17.08 19.71 -7.15
N ILE A 149 -16.79 18.41 -7.33
CA ILE A 149 -17.32 17.60 -8.43
C ILE A 149 -18.51 16.80 -7.89
N SER A 150 -19.69 17.03 -8.45
CA SER A 150 -20.94 16.43 -7.99
C SER A 150 -21.67 15.60 -9.06
N ASP A 151 -20.97 15.20 -10.13
CA ASP A 151 -21.55 14.29 -11.13
C ASP A 151 -21.59 12.87 -10.52
N PRO A 152 -22.78 12.31 -10.21
CA PRO A 152 -22.88 11.00 -9.58
C PRO A 152 -22.45 9.85 -10.51
N ARG A 153 -22.23 10.10 -11.80
CA ARG A 153 -21.73 9.11 -12.76
C ARG A 153 -20.22 9.02 -12.79
N ARG A 154 -19.53 10.03 -12.25
CA ARG A 154 -18.07 10.03 -12.17
C ARG A 154 -17.64 9.14 -11.01
N THR A 155 -16.91 8.08 -11.30
CA THR A 155 -16.39 7.12 -10.33
C THR A 155 -14.89 6.91 -10.54
N LEU A 156 -14.26 6.15 -9.64
CA LEU A 156 -12.88 5.71 -9.84
C LEU A 156 -12.75 4.90 -11.13
N GLU A 157 -13.70 4.00 -11.40
CA GLU A 157 -13.74 3.23 -12.64
C GLU A 157 -13.88 4.10 -13.88
N SER A 158 -14.79 5.10 -13.86
CA SER A 158 -14.94 5.97 -15.03
C SER A 158 -13.68 6.79 -15.31
N ASP A 159 -13.04 7.34 -14.27
CA ASP A 159 -11.79 8.09 -14.42
C ASP A 159 -10.67 7.17 -14.97
N VAL A 160 -10.61 5.91 -14.51
CA VAL A 160 -9.68 4.91 -15.07
C VAL A 160 -10.00 4.57 -16.53
N GLU A 161 -11.28 4.47 -16.90
CA GLU A 161 -11.69 4.17 -18.27
C GLU A 161 -11.29 5.27 -19.25
N ASP A 162 -11.35 6.52 -18.79
CA ASP A 162 -11.02 7.73 -19.55
C ASP A 162 -9.51 7.97 -19.65
N ASP A 163 -8.75 7.77 -18.56
CA ASP A 163 -7.32 8.10 -18.50
C ASP A 163 -6.38 6.96 -18.92
N LEU A 164 -6.83 5.70 -18.87
CA LEU A 164 -6.00 4.53 -19.22
C LEU A 164 -6.43 3.86 -20.52
N SER A 165 -5.50 3.11 -21.13
CA SER A 165 -5.77 2.35 -22.34
C SER A 165 -5.10 0.97 -22.35
N GLY A 166 -5.48 0.15 -23.33
CA GLY A 166 -4.86 -1.15 -23.59
C GLY A 166 -4.95 -2.17 -22.44
N PRO A 167 -4.03 -3.15 -22.41
CA PRO A 167 -3.98 -4.17 -21.37
C PRO A 167 -3.82 -3.61 -19.94
N PHE A 168 -3.12 -2.48 -19.80
CA PHE A 168 -2.98 -1.82 -18.50
C PHE A 168 -4.34 -1.39 -17.92
N LYS A 169 -5.18 -0.72 -18.73
CA LYS A 169 -6.56 -0.42 -18.32
C LYS A 169 -7.32 -1.68 -17.92
N ASN A 170 -7.24 -2.72 -18.73
CA ASN A 170 -7.99 -3.97 -18.50
C ASN A 170 -7.62 -4.61 -17.16
N LEU A 171 -6.34 -4.61 -16.81
CA LEU A 171 -5.86 -5.09 -15.52
C LEU A 171 -6.38 -4.24 -14.36
N VAL A 172 -6.32 -2.91 -14.47
CA VAL A 172 -6.79 -1.99 -13.43
C VAL A 172 -8.30 -2.13 -13.23
N ILE A 173 -9.09 -2.19 -14.30
CA ILE A 173 -10.55 -2.40 -14.21
C ILE A 173 -10.87 -3.76 -13.58
N ALA A 174 -10.08 -4.81 -13.87
CA ALA A 174 -10.25 -6.11 -13.24
C ALA A 174 -9.96 -6.04 -11.72
N LEU A 175 -8.90 -5.35 -11.29
CA LEU A 175 -8.58 -5.13 -9.87
C LEU A 175 -9.72 -4.38 -9.16
N LEU A 176 -10.29 -3.35 -9.80
CA LEU A 176 -11.39 -2.54 -9.27
C LEU A 176 -12.71 -3.32 -9.07
N GLN A 177 -12.80 -4.54 -9.60
CA GLN A 177 -13.92 -5.43 -9.31
C GLN A 177 -13.90 -5.97 -7.88
N ALA A 178 -12.76 -5.92 -7.17
CA ALA A 178 -12.60 -6.38 -5.79
C ALA A 178 -13.13 -7.81 -5.54
N LYS A 179 -12.84 -8.71 -6.48
CA LYS A 179 -13.36 -10.10 -6.51
C LYS A 179 -12.25 -11.15 -6.49
N ARG A 180 -11.08 -10.82 -5.94
CA ARG A 180 -10.05 -11.83 -5.70
C ARG A 180 -10.59 -12.88 -4.73
N GLU A 181 -10.33 -14.15 -4.99
CA GLU A 181 -10.61 -15.23 -4.04
C GLU A 181 -9.82 -14.99 -2.74
N GLU A 182 -10.52 -14.88 -1.62
CA GLU A 182 -9.92 -14.74 -0.29
C GLU A 182 -10.32 -15.94 0.58
N ILE A 183 -9.43 -16.36 1.47
CA ILE A 183 -9.75 -17.38 2.47
C ILE A 183 -9.89 -16.72 3.84
N PRO A 184 -10.69 -17.28 4.76
CA PRO A 184 -10.77 -16.82 6.15
C PRO A 184 -9.40 -16.82 6.84
N PHE A 185 -9.18 -15.85 7.72
CA PHE A 185 -7.93 -15.70 8.47
C PHE A 185 -7.56 -16.96 9.25
N GLU A 186 -8.54 -17.61 9.86
CA GLU A 186 -8.37 -18.83 10.65
C GLU A 186 -7.91 -20.03 9.81
N ILE A 187 -8.22 -20.02 8.51
CA ILE A 187 -7.74 -21.02 7.55
C ILE A 187 -6.30 -20.68 7.15
N ALA A 188 -6.02 -19.40 6.88
CA ALA A 188 -4.69 -18.93 6.52
C ALA A 188 -3.64 -19.19 7.62
N GLU A 189 -4.01 -19.03 8.89
CA GLU A 189 -3.11 -19.32 10.03
C GLU A 189 -2.67 -20.79 10.10
N GLN A 190 -3.45 -21.71 9.53
CA GLN A 190 -3.12 -23.14 9.58
C GLN A 190 -2.07 -23.55 8.53
N ILE A 191 -1.79 -22.68 7.55
CA ILE A 191 -0.90 -22.97 6.41
C ILE A 191 0.50 -23.30 6.87
N GLN A 192 1.00 -22.63 7.92
CA GLN A 192 2.33 -22.90 8.45
C GLN A 192 2.48 -24.37 8.91
N SER A 193 1.40 -24.97 9.42
CA SER A 193 1.39 -26.35 9.93
C SER A 193 0.94 -27.39 8.91
N LYS A 194 -0.03 -27.05 8.05
CA LYS A 194 -0.66 -27.98 7.10
C LYS A 194 -0.11 -27.87 5.68
N GLY A 195 0.68 -26.85 5.41
CA GLY A 195 1.19 -26.52 4.08
C GLY A 195 0.13 -25.89 3.18
N ILE A 196 0.59 -25.22 2.13
CA ILE A 196 -0.24 -24.47 1.18
C ILE A 196 -1.29 -25.35 0.47
N LYS A 197 -0.97 -26.63 0.24
CA LYS A 197 -1.87 -27.62 -0.38
C LYS A 197 -3.16 -27.86 0.40
N SER A 198 -3.21 -27.46 1.67
CA SER A 198 -4.42 -27.58 2.48
C SER A 198 -5.49 -26.52 2.18
N VAL A 199 -5.14 -25.47 1.42
CA VAL A 199 -6.02 -24.33 1.14
C VAL A 199 -6.19 -24.03 -0.35
N VAL A 200 -5.61 -24.85 -1.23
CA VAL A 200 -5.66 -24.68 -2.70
C VAL A 200 -6.13 -25.95 -3.40
N ASP A 201 -6.85 -25.80 -4.52
CA ASP A 201 -7.18 -26.91 -5.42
C ASP A 201 -6.02 -27.15 -6.39
N MET A 202 -5.26 -28.22 -6.17
CA MET A 202 -4.10 -28.55 -6.99
C MET A 202 -4.43 -28.91 -8.44
N ASN A 203 -5.63 -29.42 -8.73
CA ASN A 203 -6.03 -29.69 -10.12
C ASN A 203 -6.22 -28.38 -10.88
N LEU A 204 -6.84 -27.39 -10.22
CA LEU A 204 -7.00 -26.06 -10.77
C LEU A 204 -5.64 -25.33 -10.90
N VAL A 205 -4.73 -25.52 -9.95
CA VAL A 205 -3.34 -25.01 -10.07
C VAL A 205 -2.68 -25.55 -11.34
N GLU A 206 -2.76 -26.86 -11.57
CA GLU A 206 -2.17 -27.47 -12.78
C GLU A 206 -2.79 -26.92 -14.08
N GLN A 207 -4.11 -26.71 -14.09
CA GLN A 207 -4.81 -26.11 -15.25
C GLN A 207 -4.40 -24.65 -15.49
N ASP A 208 -4.31 -23.84 -14.43
CA ASP A 208 -3.91 -22.44 -14.55
C ASP A 208 -2.43 -22.30 -14.95
N VAL A 209 -1.56 -23.23 -14.52
CA VAL A 209 -0.14 -23.28 -14.95
C VAL A 209 -0.04 -23.52 -16.46
N GLU A 210 -0.79 -24.47 -17.01
CA GLU A 210 -0.86 -24.69 -18.46
C GLU A 210 -1.40 -23.46 -19.17
N THR A 211 -2.48 -22.87 -18.64
CA THR A 211 -3.11 -21.69 -19.23
C THR A 211 -2.14 -20.52 -19.30
N LEU A 212 -1.33 -20.28 -18.26
CA LEU A 212 -0.33 -19.21 -18.25
C LEU A 212 0.83 -19.49 -19.21
N TRP A 213 1.25 -20.75 -19.34
CA TRP A 213 2.25 -21.14 -20.33
C TRP A 213 1.76 -20.92 -21.76
N ASP A 214 0.52 -21.35 -22.04
CA ASP A 214 -0.10 -21.21 -23.35
C ASP A 214 -0.38 -19.75 -23.72
N ALA A 215 -0.71 -18.92 -22.73
CA ALA A 215 -0.97 -17.49 -22.86
C ALA A 215 0.27 -16.63 -23.08
N GLY A 216 1.48 -17.16 -22.82
CA GLY A 216 2.74 -16.43 -23.02
C GLY A 216 3.68 -17.19 -23.96
N GLU A 217 4.41 -18.15 -23.42
CA GLU A 217 5.59 -18.75 -24.07
C GLU A 217 5.26 -19.72 -25.22
N ALA A 218 4.04 -20.28 -25.28
CA ALA A 218 3.72 -21.30 -26.26
C ALA A 218 3.42 -20.76 -27.66
N HIS A 219 3.06 -19.47 -27.80
CA HIS A 219 2.56 -18.88 -29.04
C HIS A 219 3.22 -17.53 -29.35
N LEU A 220 3.08 -17.05 -30.60
CA LEU A 220 3.48 -15.70 -30.97
C LEU A 220 2.43 -14.69 -30.48
N GLY A 221 2.82 -13.86 -29.52
CA GLY A 221 1.95 -12.88 -28.86
C GLY A 221 1.41 -13.38 -27.52
N THR A 222 0.89 -12.46 -26.73
CA THR A 222 0.50 -12.70 -25.33
C THR A 222 -1.02 -12.66 -25.22
N ASP A 223 -1.65 -13.66 -24.60
CA ASP A 223 -3.06 -13.58 -24.19
C ASP A 223 -3.16 -12.85 -22.84
N GLU A 224 -3.14 -11.52 -22.90
CA GLU A 224 -3.15 -10.69 -21.69
C GLU A 224 -4.44 -10.91 -20.88
N ALA A 225 -5.55 -11.24 -21.53
CA ALA A 225 -6.84 -11.44 -20.85
C ALA A 225 -6.82 -12.70 -19.97
N ALA A 226 -6.25 -13.81 -20.46
CA ALA A 226 -6.09 -15.03 -19.67
C ALA A 226 -5.17 -14.79 -18.45
N ILE A 227 -4.04 -14.10 -18.66
CA ILE A 227 -3.08 -13.78 -17.60
C ILE A 227 -3.74 -12.88 -16.53
N ILE A 228 -4.39 -11.79 -16.94
CA ILE A 228 -5.10 -10.86 -16.04
C ILE A 228 -6.15 -11.62 -15.23
N LYS A 229 -6.96 -12.46 -15.88
CA LYS A 229 -8.02 -13.22 -15.23
C LYS A 229 -7.47 -14.09 -14.11
N ILE A 230 -6.41 -14.86 -14.36
CA ILE A 230 -5.81 -15.74 -13.33
C ILE A 230 -5.20 -14.89 -12.20
N LEU A 231 -4.35 -13.92 -12.54
CA LEU A 231 -3.60 -13.16 -11.54
C LEU A 231 -4.49 -12.30 -10.64
N VAL A 232 -5.61 -11.77 -11.13
CA VAL A 232 -6.51 -10.92 -10.34
C VAL A 232 -7.55 -11.72 -9.56
N SER A 233 -8.02 -12.85 -10.10
CA SER A 233 -9.12 -13.60 -9.47
C SER A 233 -8.66 -14.64 -8.45
N ARG A 234 -7.50 -15.28 -8.63
CA ARG A 234 -7.06 -16.36 -7.74
C ARG A 234 -6.56 -15.86 -6.39
N SER A 235 -6.69 -16.70 -5.37
CA SER A 235 -6.16 -16.37 -4.04
C SER A 235 -4.63 -16.25 -4.06
N VAL A 236 -4.09 -15.49 -3.11
CA VAL A 236 -2.63 -15.31 -2.96
C VAL A 236 -1.90 -16.65 -2.87
N TRP A 237 -2.46 -17.62 -2.14
CA TRP A 237 -1.88 -18.95 -1.99
C TRP A 237 -1.99 -19.80 -3.26
N HIS A 238 -3.05 -19.62 -4.04
CA HIS A 238 -3.17 -20.28 -5.34
C HIS A 238 -2.13 -19.74 -6.33
N ILE A 239 -1.92 -18.42 -6.37
CA ILE A 239 -0.85 -17.80 -7.18
C ILE A 239 0.53 -18.29 -6.75
N GLN A 240 0.79 -18.43 -5.45
CA GLN A 240 2.04 -19.02 -4.95
C GLN A 240 2.23 -20.46 -5.43
N ALA A 241 1.18 -21.28 -5.38
CA ALA A 241 1.24 -22.67 -5.85
C ALA A 241 1.48 -22.74 -7.37
N ILE A 242 0.84 -21.85 -8.14
CA ILE A 242 1.11 -21.69 -9.57
C ILE A 242 2.59 -21.38 -9.81
N ALA A 243 3.16 -20.37 -9.16
CA ALA A 243 4.55 -19.97 -9.38
C ALA A 243 5.54 -21.12 -9.11
N GLN A 244 5.33 -21.86 -8.01
CA GLN A 244 6.14 -23.04 -7.67
C GLN A 244 6.02 -24.16 -8.72
N HIS A 245 4.81 -24.45 -9.19
CA HIS A 245 4.56 -25.50 -10.17
C HIS A 245 5.06 -25.11 -11.56
N PHE A 246 4.89 -23.85 -11.95
CA PHE A 246 5.36 -23.29 -13.21
C PHE A 246 6.88 -23.41 -13.32
N GLU A 247 7.62 -22.95 -12.31
CA GLU A 247 9.08 -23.03 -12.29
C GLU A 247 9.57 -24.49 -12.30
N LYS A 248 8.95 -25.36 -11.51
CA LYS A 248 9.29 -26.79 -11.50
C LYS A 248 9.08 -27.46 -12.85
N LYS A 249 8.04 -27.07 -13.58
CA LYS A 249 7.64 -27.70 -14.84
C LYS A 249 8.44 -27.21 -16.04
N TYR A 250 8.63 -25.89 -16.13
CA TYR A 250 9.24 -25.25 -17.31
C TYR A 250 10.68 -24.80 -17.08
N GLY A 251 11.18 -24.81 -15.84
CA GLY A 251 12.55 -24.38 -15.51
C GLY A 251 12.80 -22.88 -15.65
N LYS A 252 11.74 -22.08 -15.81
CA LYS A 252 11.75 -20.61 -15.87
C LYS A 252 10.79 -20.09 -14.80
N SER A 253 11.19 -19.04 -14.07
CA SER A 253 10.29 -18.46 -13.07
C SER A 253 9.09 -17.81 -13.75
N LEU A 254 7.93 -17.80 -13.07
CA LEU A 254 6.73 -17.14 -13.61
C LEU A 254 6.96 -15.63 -13.80
N ILE A 255 7.73 -15.00 -12.92
CA ILE A 255 8.10 -13.58 -13.03
C ILE A 255 8.87 -13.34 -14.32
N ASP A 256 9.93 -14.11 -14.58
CA ASP A 256 10.77 -13.92 -15.77
C ASP A 256 10.02 -14.21 -17.07
N SER A 257 9.07 -15.16 -17.03
CA SER A 257 8.21 -15.47 -18.16
C SER A 257 7.27 -14.30 -18.48
N LEU A 258 6.56 -13.77 -17.49
CA LEU A 258 5.65 -12.64 -17.73
C LEU A 258 6.41 -11.36 -18.09
N ALA A 259 7.59 -11.13 -17.51
CA ALA A 259 8.43 -9.98 -17.82
C ALA A 259 8.95 -10.02 -19.27
N SER A 260 9.25 -11.20 -19.84
CA SER A 260 9.69 -11.28 -21.23
C SER A 260 8.56 -11.07 -22.25
N GLU A 261 7.31 -11.33 -21.85
CA GLU A 261 6.14 -11.28 -22.73
C GLU A 261 5.29 -9.99 -22.60
N THR A 262 5.66 -9.09 -21.69
CA THR A 262 4.92 -7.85 -21.45
C THR A 262 5.86 -6.64 -21.47
N SER A 263 5.30 -5.43 -21.58
CA SER A 263 6.10 -4.20 -21.52
C SER A 263 5.36 -3.03 -20.87
N GLY A 264 6.12 -2.00 -20.48
CA GLY A 264 5.59 -0.70 -20.05
C GLY A 264 4.80 -0.77 -18.75
N ASP A 265 3.73 0.03 -18.66
CA ASP A 265 2.89 0.11 -17.46
C ASP A 265 2.11 -1.17 -17.21
N PHE A 266 1.75 -1.90 -18.27
CA PHE A 266 1.12 -3.20 -18.14
C PHE A 266 2.05 -4.21 -17.46
N GLU A 267 3.30 -4.35 -17.92
CA GLU A 267 4.31 -5.19 -17.27
C GLU A 267 4.50 -4.77 -15.81
N SER A 268 4.69 -3.48 -15.55
CA SER A 268 4.92 -2.96 -14.20
C SER A 268 3.78 -3.29 -13.24
N ALA A 269 2.53 -3.10 -13.70
CA ALA A 269 1.33 -3.42 -12.93
C ALA A 269 1.16 -4.93 -12.70
N LEU A 270 1.41 -5.72 -13.74
CA LEU A 270 1.28 -7.17 -13.71
C LEU A 270 2.28 -7.80 -12.74
N LEU A 271 3.55 -7.41 -12.85
CA LEU A 271 4.63 -7.89 -12.00
C LEU A 271 4.44 -7.44 -10.56
N LEU A 272 3.98 -6.21 -10.30
CA LEU A 272 3.70 -5.78 -8.94
C LEU A 272 2.52 -6.57 -8.33
N THR A 273 1.47 -6.85 -9.10
CA THR A 273 0.34 -7.69 -8.66
C THR A 273 0.81 -9.10 -8.31
N LEU A 274 1.64 -9.71 -9.16
CA LEU A 274 2.23 -11.03 -8.92
C LEU A 274 3.14 -11.01 -7.69
N ASN A 275 4.11 -10.10 -7.62
CA ASN A 275 5.06 -10.00 -6.52
C ASN A 275 4.39 -9.74 -5.17
N THR A 276 3.29 -8.98 -5.15
CA THR A 276 2.50 -8.78 -3.93
C THR A 276 1.86 -10.08 -3.43
N CYS A 277 1.57 -11.03 -4.33
CA CYS A 277 1.11 -12.37 -3.95
C CYS A 277 2.28 -13.26 -3.49
N LEU A 278 3.41 -13.22 -4.20
CA LEU A 278 4.53 -14.12 -3.93
C LEU A 278 5.36 -13.74 -2.70
N ASN A 279 5.59 -12.44 -2.50
CA ASN A 279 6.34 -11.90 -1.39
C ASN A 279 6.01 -10.42 -1.21
N ARG A 280 4.94 -10.14 -0.45
CA ARG A 280 4.47 -8.77 -0.18
C ARG A 280 5.55 -7.87 0.45
N PRO A 281 6.31 -8.30 1.48
CA PRO A 281 7.41 -7.49 2.00
C PRO A 281 8.43 -7.10 0.94
N LYS A 282 8.79 -8.03 0.04
CA LYS A 282 9.72 -7.77 -1.05
C LYS A 282 9.14 -6.79 -2.07
N ALA A 283 7.87 -6.95 -2.44
CA ALA A 283 7.19 -6.03 -3.36
C ALA A 283 7.21 -4.58 -2.84
N TYR A 284 6.89 -4.37 -1.56
CA TYR A 284 6.98 -3.04 -0.94
C TYR A 284 8.43 -2.56 -0.76
N SER A 285 9.37 -3.46 -0.47
CA SER A 285 10.79 -3.13 -0.44
C SER A 285 11.25 -2.58 -1.81
N ASP A 286 10.85 -3.23 -2.91
CA ASP A 286 11.24 -2.80 -4.25
C ASP A 286 10.59 -1.47 -4.64
N LEU A 287 9.34 -1.23 -4.22
CA LEU A 287 8.70 0.08 -4.34
C LEU A 287 9.45 1.17 -3.57
N LEU A 288 9.89 0.89 -2.34
CA LEU A 288 10.68 1.82 -1.53
C LEU A 288 12.04 2.13 -2.19
N VAL A 289 12.70 1.12 -2.75
CA VAL A 289 13.92 1.33 -3.54
C VAL A 289 13.63 2.23 -4.74
N LYS A 290 12.57 1.96 -5.51
CA LYS A 290 12.20 2.79 -6.66
C LYS A 290 11.90 4.24 -6.26
N ALA A 291 11.29 4.45 -5.10
CA ALA A 291 10.94 5.78 -4.61
C ALA A 291 12.15 6.60 -4.13
N MET A 292 13.19 5.95 -3.61
CA MET A 292 14.35 6.63 -3.02
C MET A 292 15.61 6.60 -3.89
N LYS A 293 15.71 5.68 -4.85
CA LYS A 293 16.90 5.51 -5.67
C LYS A 293 16.84 6.41 -6.90
N GLY A 294 17.80 7.31 -7.04
CA GLY A 294 17.97 8.12 -8.25
C GLY A 294 18.26 9.58 -7.94
N LEU A 295 17.91 10.46 -8.88
CA LEU A 295 18.00 11.91 -8.66
C LEU A 295 16.72 12.39 -7.97
N GLY A 296 16.81 12.54 -6.65
CA GLY A 296 15.70 12.95 -5.79
C GLY A 296 14.83 11.78 -5.32
N THR A 297 13.91 12.10 -4.43
CA THR A 297 13.04 11.13 -3.75
C THR A 297 11.59 11.37 -4.16
N ASP A 298 10.88 10.31 -4.56
CA ASP A 298 9.43 10.32 -4.59
C ASP A 298 8.87 10.21 -3.17
N ASP A 299 8.88 11.36 -2.49
CA ASP A 299 8.41 11.50 -1.13
C ASP A 299 6.92 11.11 -0.98
N CYS A 300 6.11 11.21 -2.04
CA CYS A 300 4.70 10.84 -1.97
C CYS A 300 4.53 9.35 -1.75
N THR A 301 5.21 8.56 -2.58
CA THR A 301 5.24 7.11 -2.52
C THR A 301 5.89 6.63 -1.22
N LEU A 302 7.05 7.21 -0.84
CA LEU A 302 7.72 6.90 0.43
C LEU A 302 6.79 7.10 1.63
N MET A 303 6.15 8.26 1.74
CA MET A 303 5.19 8.54 2.82
C MET A 303 4.01 7.58 2.80
N ARG A 304 3.43 7.32 1.62
CA ARG A 304 2.21 6.49 1.48
C ARG A 304 2.47 5.05 1.88
N ILE A 305 3.61 4.49 1.50
CA ILE A 305 4.02 3.14 1.93
C ILE A 305 4.23 3.12 3.44
N ILE A 306 5.02 4.04 4.00
CA ILE A 306 5.30 4.04 5.45
C ILE A 306 4.01 4.20 6.27
N VAL A 307 3.13 5.13 5.91
CA VAL A 307 1.85 5.38 6.62
C VAL A 307 0.88 4.19 6.49
N SER A 308 0.78 3.59 5.30
CA SER A 308 -0.16 2.49 5.04
C SER A 308 0.33 1.17 5.63
N ARG A 309 1.63 0.96 5.80
CA ARG A 309 2.20 -0.32 6.24
C ARG A 309 2.68 -0.34 7.69
N CYS A 310 2.91 0.80 8.35
CA CYS A 310 3.49 0.84 9.71
C CYS A 310 2.71 0.04 10.76
N GLU A 311 1.39 -0.11 10.60
CA GLU A 311 0.52 -0.87 11.49
C GLU A 311 0.23 -2.31 11.02
N LEU A 312 0.79 -2.72 9.88
CA LEU A 312 0.54 -4.04 9.26
C LEU A 312 1.80 -4.89 9.23
N ASP A 313 2.75 -4.55 8.36
CA ASP A 313 3.89 -5.40 7.99
C ASP A 313 5.18 -4.62 7.73
N LEU A 314 5.23 -3.31 8.05
CA LEU A 314 6.42 -2.49 7.80
C LEU A 314 7.68 -3.03 8.47
N GLY A 315 7.57 -3.75 9.59
CA GLY A 315 8.71 -4.38 10.25
C GLY A 315 9.28 -5.52 9.41
N SER A 316 8.42 -6.32 8.79
CA SER A 316 8.83 -7.34 7.82
C SER A 316 9.37 -6.73 6.53
N ILE A 317 8.80 -5.60 6.07
CA ILE A 317 9.33 -4.84 4.93
C ILE A 317 10.74 -4.32 5.23
N CYS A 318 11.00 -3.76 6.42
CA CYS A 318 12.34 -3.31 6.80
C CYS A 318 13.38 -4.44 6.77
N GLN A 319 13.02 -5.62 7.30
CA GLN A 319 13.90 -6.80 7.28
C GLN A 319 14.20 -7.26 5.85
N GLU A 320 13.18 -7.29 4.99
CA GLU A 320 13.33 -7.69 3.59
C GLU A 320 14.14 -6.66 2.78
N PHE A 321 13.96 -5.37 3.08
CA PHE A 321 14.72 -4.28 2.50
C PHE A 321 16.22 -4.41 2.81
N GLU A 322 16.56 -4.58 4.08
CA GLU A 322 17.95 -4.77 4.50
C GLU A 322 18.57 -6.03 3.87
N ARG A 323 17.82 -7.15 3.86
CA ARG A 323 18.24 -8.40 3.21
C ARG A 323 18.53 -8.22 1.72
N SER A 324 17.72 -7.41 1.03
CA SER A 324 17.82 -7.19 -0.42
C SER A 324 18.89 -6.16 -0.82
N GLN A 325 19.01 -5.06 -0.06
CA GLN A 325 19.87 -3.93 -0.42
C GLN A 325 21.23 -3.96 0.27
N GLY A 326 21.40 -4.74 1.34
CA GLY A 326 22.63 -4.78 2.14
C GLY A 326 22.82 -3.57 3.07
N SER A 327 21.83 -2.69 3.15
CA SER A 327 21.76 -1.49 3.99
C SER A 327 20.32 -1.32 4.47
N SER A 328 20.14 -0.78 5.67
CA SER A 328 18.80 -0.69 6.27
C SER A 328 17.93 0.41 5.63
N LEU A 329 16.61 0.27 5.76
CA LEU A 329 15.67 1.34 5.37
C LEU A 329 15.90 2.62 6.18
N GLU A 330 16.33 2.48 7.43
CA GLU A 330 16.74 3.61 8.27
C GLU A 330 17.88 4.41 7.64
N GLU A 331 18.95 3.73 7.20
CA GLU A 331 20.10 4.38 6.56
C GLU A 331 19.71 5.15 5.31
N TRP A 332 18.83 4.58 4.48
CA TRP A 332 18.31 5.25 3.28
C TRP A 332 17.44 6.46 3.61
N ILE A 333 16.54 6.35 4.59
CA ILE A 333 15.74 7.51 5.04
C ILE A 333 16.68 8.61 5.60
N ARG A 334 17.77 8.21 6.28
CA ARG A 334 18.76 9.15 6.78
C ARG A 334 19.54 9.88 5.68
N SER A 335 19.81 9.22 4.55
CA SER A 335 20.52 9.82 3.42
C SER A 335 19.60 10.67 2.53
N GLU A 336 18.36 10.23 2.30
CA GLU A 336 17.47 10.80 1.29
C GLU A 336 16.52 11.89 1.82
N THR A 337 16.41 12.03 3.14
CA THR A 337 15.47 12.99 3.77
C THR A 337 16.18 13.83 4.84
N SER A 338 15.51 14.83 5.40
CA SER A 338 16.07 15.66 6.48
C SER A 338 15.00 16.30 7.35
N GLY A 339 15.43 16.91 8.47
CA GLY A 339 14.57 17.69 9.36
C GLY A 339 13.49 16.86 10.05
N ASP A 340 12.39 17.51 10.43
CA ASP A 340 11.30 16.85 11.17
C ASP A 340 10.51 15.85 10.34
N TYR A 341 10.55 16.00 9.01
CA TYR A 341 10.08 14.98 8.07
C TYR A 341 10.82 13.66 8.25
N GLN A 342 12.16 13.70 8.22
CA GLN A 342 13.00 12.52 8.46
C GLN A 342 12.72 11.90 9.83
N LYS A 343 12.70 12.71 10.89
CA LYS A 343 12.45 12.23 12.25
C LYS A 343 11.11 11.50 12.37
N LEU A 344 10.06 12.03 11.74
CA LEU A 344 8.76 11.38 11.74
C LEU A 344 8.74 10.07 10.94
N LEU A 345 9.43 10.00 9.79
CA LEU A 345 9.58 8.74 9.06
C LEU A 345 10.32 7.69 9.90
N LEU A 346 11.42 8.08 10.56
CA LEU A 346 12.20 7.23 11.45
C LEU A 346 11.35 6.70 12.62
N ALA A 347 10.56 7.57 13.26
CA ALA A 347 9.61 7.16 14.29
C ALA A 347 8.62 6.10 13.79
N LEU A 348 8.07 6.27 12.58
CA LEU A 348 7.10 5.35 11.99
C LEU A 348 7.71 4.00 11.59
N ILE A 349 8.99 3.94 11.20
CA ILE A 349 9.69 2.68 10.95
C ILE A 349 10.22 2.04 12.25
N GLY A 350 10.02 2.67 13.41
CA GLY A 350 10.45 2.16 14.72
C GLY A 350 11.93 2.41 15.04
N ALA A 351 12.59 3.31 14.32
CA ALA A 351 13.97 3.72 14.55
C ALA A 351 14.07 4.85 15.58
N GLU A 352 15.22 4.98 16.23
CA GLU A 352 15.54 6.16 17.03
C GLU A 352 15.76 7.37 16.12
N TRP A 353 15.23 8.53 16.49
CA TRP A 353 15.28 9.74 15.67
C TRP A 353 15.84 10.96 16.39
N SER A 354 16.16 10.80 17.68
CA SER A 354 16.70 11.83 18.58
C SER A 354 18.09 12.30 18.20
#